data_AF-A0A2S8BPD1-F1
#
_entry.id   AF-A0A2S8BPD1-F1
#
_cell.length_a   1.000
_cell.length_b   1.000
_cell.length_c   1.000
_cell.angle_alpha   90.00
_cell.angle_beta   90.00
_cell.angle_gamma   90.00
#
_symmetry.space_group_name_H-M   'P 1'
#
loop_
_entity.id
_entity.type
_entity.pdbx_description
1 polymer ?
#
loop_
_entity_poly.entity_id
_entity_poly.type
_entity_poly.pdbx_seq_one_letter_code
_entity_poly.pdbx_strand_id
1 'polypeptide(L)' 'MTTEPDQIRAQIDALLAELPADTESDLDEIARRLNEAHDVLVHALESVEKG' A
#
# COMPACT_ATOMS: atom_id res chain seq x y z
N MET A 1 3.12 -16.22 -26.60
CA MET A 1 3.22 -14.91 -25.94
C MET A 1 2.67 -15.05 -24.53
N THR A 2 3.43 -15.78 -23.74
CA THR A 2 3.26 -16.12 -22.33
C THR A 2 4.05 -15.05 -21.57
N THR A 3 3.58 -14.28 -20.61
CA THR A 3 2.41 -14.38 -19.74
C THR A 3 2.42 -13.07 -18.94
N GLU A 4 1.47 -12.17 -19.14
CA GLU A 4 1.36 -10.94 -18.30
C GLU A 4 1.06 -11.30 -16.82
N PRO A 5 0.14 -12.23 -16.51
CA PRO A 5 -0.26 -12.47 -15.12
C PRO A 5 0.81 -13.22 -14.30
N ASP A 6 1.44 -14.23 -14.88
CA ASP A 6 2.38 -15.07 -14.12
C ASP A 6 3.74 -14.40 -13.92
N GLN A 7 4.15 -13.50 -14.83
CA GLN A 7 5.30 -12.63 -14.58
C GLN A 7 5.03 -11.61 -13.47
N ILE A 8 3.82 -11.03 -13.43
CA ILE A 8 3.44 -10.10 -12.37
C ILE A 8 3.37 -10.83 -11.02
N ARG A 9 2.80 -12.04 -10.98
CA ARG A 9 2.77 -12.87 -9.75
C ARG A 9 4.17 -13.20 -9.25
N ALA A 10 5.08 -13.59 -10.15
CA ALA A 10 6.46 -13.89 -9.76
C ALA A 10 7.22 -12.66 -9.23
N GLN A 11 6.95 -11.46 -9.77
CA GLN A 11 7.53 -10.22 -9.25
C GLN A 11 6.96 -9.82 -7.89
N ILE A 12 5.66 -10.05 -7.68
CA ILE A 12 5.01 -9.83 -6.38
C ILE A 12 5.56 -10.81 -5.34
N ASP A 13 5.70 -12.09 -5.67
CA ASP A 13 6.26 -13.09 -4.75
C ASP A 13 7.71 -12.77 -4.36
N ALA A 14 8.53 -12.26 -5.29
CA ALA A 14 9.89 -11.82 -5.01
C ALA A 14 9.92 -10.63 -4.03
N LEU A 15 9.05 -9.64 -4.24
CA LEU A 15 8.93 -8.48 -3.35
C LEU A 15 8.40 -8.85 -1.96
N LEU A 16 7.48 -9.81 -1.88
CA LEU A 16 6.94 -10.30 -0.61
C LEU A 16 7.96 -11.15 0.16
N ALA A 17 8.83 -11.89 -0.52
CA ALA A 17 9.90 -12.68 0.11
C ALA A 17 11.02 -11.81 0.71
N GLU A 18 11.17 -10.57 0.26
CA GLU A 18 12.11 -9.59 0.83
C GLU A 18 11.57 -8.92 2.09
N LEU A 19 10.27 -9.07 2.39
CA LEU A 19 9.68 -8.55 3.61
C LEU A 19 10.02 -9.48 4.79
N PRO A 20 10.37 -8.91 5.97
CA PRO A 20 10.66 -9.71 7.16
C PRO A 20 9.43 -10.50 7.59
N ALA A 21 9.59 -11.77 7.96
CA ALA A 21 8.49 -12.72 8.23
C ALA A 21 7.52 -12.31 9.37
N ASP A 22 7.86 -11.29 10.16
CA ASP A 22 7.02 -10.70 11.21
C ASP A 22 6.12 -9.55 10.67
N THR A 23 5.64 -9.68 9.42
CA THR A 23 4.85 -8.64 8.73
C THR A 23 3.43 -8.45 9.26
N GLU A 24 2.86 -9.33 10.07
CA GLU A 24 1.46 -9.13 10.53
C GLU A 24 1.34 -7.88 11.42
N SER A 25 2.34 -7.59 12.25
CA SER A 25 2.32 -6.39 13.10
C SER A 25 2.66 -5.12 12.29
N ASP A 26 3.58 -5.22 11.33
CA ASP A 26 3.99 -4.08 10.51
C ASP A 26 3.00 -3.76 9.39
N LEU A 27 2.33 -4.75 8.79
CA LEU A 27 1.36 -4.52 7.71
C LEU A 27 0.11 -3.82 8.23
N ASP A 28 -0.40 -4.21 9.40
CA ASP A 28 -1.52 -3.52 10.04
C ASP A 28 -1.13 -2.10 10.46
N GLU A 29 0.10 -1.90 10.93
CA GLU A 29 0.60 -0.57 11.28
C GLU A 29 0.84 0.30 10.03
N ILE A 30 1.35 -0.28 8.95
CA ILE A 30 1.52 0.37 7.64
C ILE A 30 0.14 0.73 7.06
N ALA A 31 -0.83 -0.18 7.11
CA ALA A 31 -2.19 0.06 6.66
C ALA A 31 -2.85 1.18 7.46
N ARG A 32 -2.68 1.19 8.79
CA ARG A 32 -3.19 2.26 9.66
C ARG A 32 -2.57 3.62 9.32
N ARG A 33 -1.24 3.68 9.16
CA ARG A 33 -0.55 4.93 8.80
C ARG A 33 -0.93 5.43 7.41
N LEU A 34 -1.12 4.51 6.45
CA LEU A 34 -1.56 4.87 5.11
C LEU A 34 -2.99 5.43 5.12
N ASN A 35 -3.87 4.86 5.94
CA ASN A 35 -5.23 5.38 6.10
C ASN A 35 -5.24 6.76 6.77
N GLU A 36 -4.48 6.98 7.84
CA GLU A 36 -4.32 8.31 8.46
C GLU A 36 -3.80 9.35 7.46
N ALA A 37 -2.79 9.00 6.65
CA ALA A 37 -2.27 9.88 5.63
C ALA A 37 -3.32 10.23 4.57
N HIS A 38 -4.15 9.25 4.18
CA HIS A 38 -5.25 9.47 3.24
C HIS A 38 -6.32 10.41 3.82
N ASP A 39 -6.72 10.22 5.08
CA ASP A 39 -7.71 11.06 5.76
C ASP A 39 -7.25 12.53 5.84
N VAL A 40 -5.96 12.75 6.14
CA VAL A 40 -5.37 14.10 6.16
C VAL A 40 -5.39 14.75 4.77
N LEU A 41 -5.08 13.98 3.72
CA LEU A 41 -5.10 14.49 2.35
C LEU A 41 -6.53 14.84 1.90
N VAL A 42 -7.52 14.01 2.22
CA VAL A 42 -8.94 14.29 1.94
C VAL A 42 -9.37 15.56 2.66
N HIS A 43 -9.03 15.70 3.94
CA HIS A 43 -9.40 16.88 4.72
C HIS A 43 -8.75 18.16 4.19
N ALA A 44 -7.49 18.08 3.75
CA ALA A 44 -6.81 19.19 3.09
C ALA A 44 -7.47 19.56 1.77
N LEU A 45 -7.90 18.57 0.96
CA LEU A 45 -8.61 18.81 -0.30
C LEU A 45 -9.95 19.51 -0.06
N GLU A 46 -10.73 19.04 0.92
CA GLU A 46 -12.01 19.66 1.30
C GLU A 46 -11.83 21.08 1.85
N SER A 47 -10.72 21.36 2.55
CA SER A 47 -10.40 22.68 3.06
C SER A 47 -10.04 23.67 1.96
N VAL A 48 -9.47 23.20 0.84
CA VAL A 48 -9.20 24.03 -0.34
C VAL A 48 -10.47 24.29 -1.14
N GLU A 49 -11.37 23.30 -1.24
CA GLU A 49 -12.62 23.42 -2.00
C GLU A 49 -13.67 24.32 -1.32
N LYS A 50 -13.60 24.47 0.01
CA LYS A 50 -14.48 25.35 0.80
C LYS A 50 -13.96 26.80 0.93
N GLY A 51 -12.77 27.10 0.41
CA GLY A 51 -12.13 28.43 0.47
C GLY A 51 -12.14 29.18 -0.85
#